data_AF-A0A1Z4QW20-F1
#
_entry.id   AF-A0A1Z4QW20-F1
#
_cell.length_a   1.000
_cell.length_b   1.000
_cell.length_c   1.000
_cell.angle_alpha   90.00
_cell.angle_beta   90.00
_cell.angle_gamma   90.00
#
_symmetry.space_group_name_H-M   'P 1'
#
loop_
_entity.id
_entity.type
_entity.pdbx_description
1 polymer ?
#
loop_
_entity_poly.entity_id
_entity_poly.type
_entity_poly.pdbx_seq_one_letter_code
_entity_poly.pdbx_strand_id
1 'polypeptide(L)'
;MVGYGVRSHLWESYRDGDRVYDNALFSEYESVIQRPEIIAKCPLSLTEISALLASLMSVSQWVYIYYLWRPNLKDEADNHLIELAVAGNAEIIATNNIKDFQSAELLFPNLSILKPEEIIRS
;
A
#
# COMPACT_ATOMS: atom_id res chain seq x y z
N MET A 1 -17.36 -1.37 -10.83
CA MET A 1 -17.14 -2.22 -9.63
C MET A 1 -16.52 -1.31 -8.59
N VAL A 2 -17.25 -1.02 -7.51
CA VAL A 2 -16.95 0.10 -6.61
C VAL A 2 -15.80 -0.28 -5.66
N GLY A 3 -14.69 0.44 -5.75
CA GLY A 3 -13.47 0.22 -4.97
C GLY A 3 -13.65 0.72 -3.54
N TYR A 4 -13.83 -0.22 -2.61
CA TYR A 4 -13.99 0.03 -1.18
C TYR A 4 -12.82 -0.59 -0.40
N GLY A 5 -11.59 -0.17 -0.69
CA GLY A 5 -10.39 -0.68 -0.02
C GLY A 5 -9.17 0.17 -0.28
N VAL A 6 -8.16 0.04 0.57
CA VAL A 6 -6.85 0.68 0.38
C VAL A 6 -6.17 0.09 -0.85
N ARG A 7 -5.51 0.94 -1.63
CA ARG A 7 -5.12 0.63 -3.01
C ARG A 7 -3.89 -0.27 -3.10
N SER A 8 -3.03 -0.36 -2.08
CA SER A 8 -1.89 -1.28 -2.08
C SER A 8 -1.24 -1.54 -0.70
N HIS A 9 -0.30 -2.50 -0.63
CA HIS A 9 0.72 -2.69 0.43
C HIS A 9 2.09 -2.92 -0.22
N LEU A 10 3.20 -2.75 0.50
CA LEU A 10 4.56 -2.88 -0.04
C LEU A 10 5.44 -3.81 0.82
N TRP A 11 6.31 -4.63 0.22
CA TRP A 11 7.22 -5.58 0.93
C TRP A 11 8.66 -5.49 0.42
N GLU A 12 9.66 -5.51 1.31
CA GLU A 12 11.11 -5.61 1.01
C GLU A 12 11.67 -7.00 1.36
N SER A 13 12.69 -7.49 0.64
CA SER A 13 13.48 -8.65 1.06
C SER A 13 14.94 -8.24 1.36
N TYR A 14 15.26 -8.09 2.65
CA TYR A 14 16.48 -8.59 3.28
C TYR A 14 16.42 -8.41 4.81
N ARG A 15 15.45 -9.10 5.42
CA ARG A 15 15.20 -9.46 6.85
C ARG A 15 13.69 -9.39 7.08
N ASP A 16 13.06 -10.54 7.30
CA ASP A 16 11.71 -10.71 7.90
C ASP A 16 10.43 -10.14 7.25
N GLY A 17 10.43 -9.67 5.99
CA GLY A 17 9.15 -9.33 5.32
C GLY A 17 8.48 -8.11 5.93
N ASP A 18 9.27 -7.13 6.32
CA ASP A 18 8.81 -5.87 6.88
C ASP A 18 7.98 -5.09 5.84
N ARG A 19 6.82 -4.61 6.28
CA ARG A 19 5.94 -3.74 5.48
C ARG A 19 6.44 -2.31 5.57
N VAL A 20 6.46 -1.58 4.46
CA VAL A 20 6.81 -0.16 4.45
C VAL A 20 5.58 0.73 4.30
N TYR A 21 5.56 1.83 5.04
CA TYR A 21 4.50 2.85 5.01
C TYR A 21 5.09 4.25 4.99
N ASP A 22 4.34 5.18 4.41
CA ASP A 22 4.58 6.62 4.51
C ASP A 22 3.31 7.34 5.00
N ASN A 23 3.39 8.66 5.11
CA ASN A 23 2.26 9.49 5.52
C ASN A 23 1.07 9.38 4.56
N ALA A 24 1.32 9.32 3.24
CA ALA A 24 0.25 9.30 2.25
C ALA A 24 -0.54 7.99 2.34
N LEU A 25 0.16 6.85 2.32
CA LEU A 25 -0.47 5.53 2.44
C LEU A 25 -1.19 5.39 3.79
N PHE A 26 -0.57 5.83 4.90
CA PHE A 26 -1.24 5.82 6.20
C PHE A 26 -2.53 6.66 6.21
N SER A 27 -2.50 7.86 5.62
CA SER A 27 -3.69 8.72 5.51
C SER A 27 -4.78 8.08 4.66
N GLU A 28 -4.42 7.30 3.64
CA GLU A 28 -5.39 6.49 2.88
C GLU A 28 -6.04 5.43 3.76
N TYR A 29 -5.26 4.72 4.60
CA TYR A 29 -5.81 3.77 5.57
C TYR A 29 -6.80 4.45 6.50
N GLU A 30 -6.40 5.56 7.15
CA GLU A 30 -7.28 6.32 8.05
C GLU A 30 -8.56 6.76 7.36
N SER A 31 -8.46 7.28 6.13
CA SER A 31 -9.62 7.68 5.33
C SER A 31 -10.54 6.50 5.03
N VAL A 32 -10.00 5.33 4.67
CA VAL A 32 -10.78 4.15 4.28
C VAL A 32 -11.48 3.53 5.48
N ILE A 33 -10.80 3.36 6.62
CA ILE A 33 -11.39 2.70 7.79
C ILE A 33 -12.55 3.49 8.41
N GLN A 34 -12.61 4.80 8.16
CA GLN A 34 -13.68 5.68 8.64
C GLN A 34 -14.90 5.72 7.71
N ARG A 35 -14.86 5.07 6.55
CA ARG A 35 -15.97 5.13 5.58
C ARG A 35 -17.18 4.32 6.08
N PRO A 36 -18.41 4.88 6.04
CA PRO A 36 -19.61 4.19 6.53
C PRO A 36 -19.82 2.81 5.90
N GLU A 37 -19.55 2.65 4.62
CA GLU A 37 -19.68 1.38 3.90
C GLU A 37 -18.65 0.31 4.30
N ILE A 38 -17.50 0.70 4.85
CA ILE A 38 -16.46 -0.20 5.36
C ILE A 38 -16.84 -0.62 6.77
N ILE A 39 -17.21 0.35 7.60
CA ILE A 39 -17.68 0.13 8.97
C ILE A 39 -18.88 -0.83 8.95
N ALA A 40 -19.84 -0.62 8.05
CA ALA A 40 -21.02 -1.49 7.92
C ALA A 40 -20.71 -2.95 7.54
N LYS A 41 -19.54 -3.22 6.96
CA LYS A 41 -19.07 -4.57 6.60
C LYS A 41 -18.14 -5.19 7.63
N CYS A 42 -17.68 -4.40 8.60
CA CYS A 42 -16.72 -4.85 9.60
C CYS A 42 -17.47 -5.29 10.87
N PRO A 43 -17.16 -6.47 11.43
CA PRO A 43 -17.76 -6.90 12.70
C PRO A 43 -17.16 -6.17 13.92
N LEU A 44 -16.08 -5.41 13.72
CA LEU A 44 -15.34 -4.72 14.78
C LEU A 44 -15.90 -3.32 15.03
N SER A 45 -15.81 -2.85 16.27
CA SER A 45 -16.03 -1.46 16.65
C SER A 45 -14.96 -0.53 16.07
N LEU A 46 -15.26 0.77 15.97
CA LEU A 46 -14.28 1.77 15.52
C LEU A 46 -12.99 1.75 16.36
N THR A 47 -13.10 1.56 17.68
CA THR A 47 -11.95 1.47 18.58
C THR A 47 -11.08 0.26 18.26
N GLU A 48 -11.68 -0.90 17.99
CA GLU A 48 -10.96 -2.11 17.61
C GLU A 48 -10.30 -1.96 16.23
N ILE A 49 -10.96 -1.31 15.28
CA ILE A 49 -10.40 -1.03 13.94
C ILE A 49 -9.18 -0.11 14.08
N SER A 50 -9.27 0.96 14.87
CA SER A 50 -8.13 1.85 15.13
C SER A 50 -6.99 1.12 15.85
N ALA A 51 -7.30 0.25 16.80
CA ALA A 51 -6.29 -0.56 17.49
C ALA A 51 -5.59 -1.55 16.54
N LEU A 52 -6.34 -2.14 15.60
CA LEU A 52 -5.80 -3.00 14.56
C LEU A 52 -4.85 -2.23 13.64
N LEU A 53 -5.26 -1.04 13.17
CA LEU A 53 -4.40 -0.19 12.35
C LEU A 53 -3.13 0.20 13.10
N ALA A 54 -3.23 0.62 14.36
CA ALA A 54 -2.07 0.95 15.18
C ALA A 54 -1.13 -0.25 15.38
N SER A 55 -1.69 -1.45 15.57
CA SER A 55 -0.91 -2.69 15.69
C SER A 55 -0.19 -3.02 14.38
N LEU A 56 -0.85 -2.85 13.23
CA LEU A 56 -0.23 -3.03 11.92
C LEU A 56 0.92 -2.03 11.70
N MET A 57 0.72 -0.75 12.05
CA MET A 57 1.79 0.25 11.97
C MET A 57 2.94 -0.04 12.92
N SER A 58 2.68 -0.65 14.08
CA SER A 58 3.73 -0.95 15.08
C SER A 58 4.76 -1.99 14.63
N VAL A 59 4.42 -2.80 13.63
CA VAL A 59 5.29 -3.82 13.03
C VAL A 59 5.75 -3.43 11.62
N SER A 60 5.59 -2.16 11.25
CA SER A 60 5.92 -1.66 9.93
C SER A 60 7.06 -0.64 10.00
N GLN A 61 7.82 -0.53 8.91
CA GLN A 61 8.86 0.47 8.75
C GLN A 61 8.28 1.76 8.17
N TRP A 62 8.60 2.89 8.80
CA TRP A 62 8.19 4.21 8.31
C TRP A 62 9.25 4.79 7.39
N VAL A 63 8.87 5.12 6.16
CA VAL A 63 9.78 5.61 5.12
C VAL A 63 9.45 7.06 4.80
N TYR A 64 10.50 7.89 4.73
CA TYR A 64 10.39 9.27 4.30
C TYR A 64 10.77 9.40 2.83
N ILE A 65 9.84 9.88 2.01
CA ILE A 65 10.06 10.11 0.57
C ILE A 65 10.61 11.53 0.39
N TYR A 66 11.86 11.64 -0.04
CA TYR A 66 12.54 12.94 -0.20
C TYR A 66 12.51 13.49 -1.63
N TYR A 67 12.20 12.64 -2.61
CA TYR A 67 12.21 12.99 -4.02
C TYR A 67 10.97 12.40 -4.68
N LEU A 68 10.26 13.20 -5.47
CA LEU A 68 9.07 12.79 -6.22
C LEU A 68 9.48 12.52 -7.66
N TRP A 69 9.41 11.25 -8.08
CA TRP A 69 9.96 10.78 -9.35
C TRP A 69 8.89 10.71 -10.46
N ARG A 70 7.62 11.03 -10.15
CA ARG A 70 6.49 11.08 -11.10
C ARG A 70 6.57 10.00 -12.20
N PRO A 71 6.38 8.73 -11.84
CA PRO A 71 6.38 7.62 -12.79
C PRO A 71 5.22 7.65 -13.80
N ASN A 72 4.34 8.67 -13.70
CA ASN A 72 3.22 8.95 -14.60
C ASN A 72 2.29 7.73 -14.73
N LEU A 73 1.92 7.15 -13.57
CA LEU A 73 0.89 6.12 -13.53
C LEU A 73 -0.44 6.68 -14.04
N LYS A 74 -1.29 5.77 -14.52
CA LYS A 74 -2.62 6.13 -15.03
C LYS A 74 -3.48 6.82 -13.97
N ASP A 75 -3.37 6.39 -12.71
CA ASP A 75 -3.95 7.11 -11.57
C ASP A 75 -2.81 7.86 -10.87
N GLU A 76 -2.81 9.18 -11.02
CA GLU A 76 -1.79 10.06 -10.43
C GLU A 76 -1.73 9.95 -8.91
N ALA A 77 -2.83 9.58 -8.25
CA ALA A 77 -2.83 9.37 -6.80
C ALA A 77 -1.98 8.16 -6.40
N ASP A 78 -1.79 7.18 -7.28
CA ASP A 78 -1.06 5.94 -6.98
C ASP A 78 0.46 6.08 -7.20
N ASN A 79 0.94 7.20 -7.78
CA ASN A 79 2.37 7.46 -8.03
C ASN A 79 3.21 7.35 -6.76
N HIS A 80 2.68 7.81 -5.62
CA HIS A 80 3.39 7.78 -4.34
C HIS A 80 3.73 6.35 -3.87
N LEU A 81 3.00 5.33 -4.34
CA LEU A 81 3.25 3.94 -3.98
C LEU A 81 4.53 3.40 -4.64
N ILE A 82 4.80 3.81 -5.88
CA ILE A 82 6.08 3.51 -6.55
C ILE A 82 7.22 4.24 -5.83
N GLU A 83 7.02 5.51 -5.49
CA GLU A 83 8.03 6.32 -4.81
C GLU A 83 8.38 5.75 -3.43
N LEU A 84 7.36 5.33 -2.67
CA LEU A 84 7.52 4.63 -1.41
C LEU A 84 8.25 3.29 -1.58
N ALA A 85 7.86 2.49 -2.59
CA ALA A 85 8.50 1.22 -2.85
C ALA A 85 9.99 1.39 -3.14
N VAL A 86 10.35 2.37 -3.96
CA VAL A 86 11.75 2.65 -4.30
C VAL A 86 12.52 3.22 -3.10
N ALA A 87 11.93 4.17 -2.37
CA ALA A 87 12.59 4.80 -1.21
C ALA A 87 12.79 3.81 -0.05
N GLY A 88 11.84 2.90 0.15
CA GLY A 88 11.89 1.84 1.14
C GLY A 88 12.50 0.54 0.62
N ASN A 89 13.10 0.54 -0.57
CA ASN A 89 13.68 -0.64 -1.23
C ASN A 89 12.75 -1.88 -1.21
N ALA A 90 11.44 -1.65 -1.29
CA ALA A 90 10.45 -2.71 -1.43
C ALA A 90 10.61 -3.41 -2.79
N GLU A 91 10.50 -4.73 -2.76
CA GLU A 91 10.52 -5.62 -3.91
C GLU A 91 9.12 -5.91 -4.45
N ILE A 92 8.07 -5.70 -3.65
CA ILE A 92 6.69 -6.04 -4.04
C ILE A 92 5.75 -4.89 -3.72
N ILE A 93 4.89 -4.54 -4.68
CA ILE A 93 3.63 -3.83 -4.47
C ILE A 93 2.46 -4.82 -4.52
N ALA A 94 1.83 -5.06 -3.39
CA ALA A 94 0.60 -5.83 -3.26
C ALA A 94 -0.62 -4.94 -3.58
N THR A 95 -1.27 -5.11 -4.74
CA THR A 95 -2.45 -4.34 -5.13
C THR A 95 -3.44 -5.16 -5.94
N ASN A 96 -4.73 -4.87 -5.79
CA ASN A 96 -5.76 -5.41 -6.67
C ASN A 96 -5.83 -4.69 -8.04
N ASN A 97 -5.20 -3.52 -8.17
CA ASN A 97 -5.27 -2.64 -9.34
C ASN A 97 -4.05 -2.79 -10.27
N ILE A 98 -3.54 -4.01 -10.45
CA ILE A 98 -2.30 -4.27 -11.22
C ILE A 98 -2.23 -3.52 -12.56
N LYS A 99 -3.33 -3.48 -13.30
CA LYS A 99 -3.43 -2.82 -14.61
C LYS A 99 -3.00 -1.34 -14.59
N ASP A 100 -3.20 -0.64 -13.47
CA ASP A 100 -2.93 0.80 -13.36
C ASP A 100 -1.42 1.05 -13.12
N PHE A 101 -0.67 0.02 -12.74
CA PHE A 101 0.79 0.02 -12.54
C PHE A 101 1.57 -0.54 -13.74
N GLN A 102 0.91 -1.23 -14.68
CA GLN A 102 1.56 -1.82 -15.86
C GLN A 102 1.96 -0.78 -16.92
N SER A 103 1.41 0.44 -16.86
CA SER A 103 1.63 1.50 -17.86
C SER A 103 2.61 2.58 -17.39
N ALA A 104 3.39 2.32 -16.33
CA ALA A 104 4.38 3.28 -15.84
C ALA A 104 5.44 3.59 -16.90
N GLU A 105 5.80 4.86 -17.04
CA GLU A 105 6.89 5.27 -17.95
C GLU A 105 8.28 4.92 -17.38
N LEU A 106 8.38 4.85 -16.04
CA LEU A 106 9.57 4.42 -15.34
C LEU A 106 9.46 2.94 -14.92
N LEU A 107 10.43 2.14 -15.34
CA LEU A 107 10.52 0.71 -15.03
C LEU A 107 11.52 0.47 -13.91
N PHE A 108 11.10 -0.32 -12.91
CA PHE A 108 11.92 -0.74 -11.78
C PHE A 108 12.08 -2.27 -11.82
N PRO A 109 13.21 -2.81 -12.33
CA PRO A 109 13.35 -4.24 -12.62
C PRO A 109 13.18 -5.15 -11.40
N ASN A 110 13.50 -4.65 -10.20
CA ASN A 110 13.42 -5.39 -8.95
C ASN A 110 12.08 -5.22 -8.22
N LEU A 111 11.14 -4.46 -8.79
CA LEU A 111 9.84 -4.18 -8.21
C LEU A 111 8.76 -5.00 -8.92
N SER A 112 8.17 -5.94 -8.20
CA SER A 112 7.05 -6.77 -8.64
C SER A 112 5.73 -6.16 -8.22
N ILE A 113 4.70 -6.26 -9.06
CA ILE A 113 3.34 -5.85 -8.70
C ILE A 113 2.46 -7.10 -8.66
N LEU A 114 2.02 -7.48 -7.47
CA LEU A 114 1.30 -8.73 -7.21
C LEU A 114 -0.04 -8.44 -6.55
N LYS A 115 -1.01 -9.35 -6.69
CA LYS A 115 -2.23 -9.31 -5.88
C LYS A 115 -1.98 -9.87 -4.49
N PRO A 116 -2.72 -9.42 -3.47
CA PRO A 116 -2.61 -9.98 -2.12
C PRO A 116 -2.73 -11.51 -2.08
N GLU A 117 -3.62 -12.12 -2.87
CA GLU A 117 -3.77 -13.57 -2.93
C GLU A 117 -2.57 -14.33 -3.52
N GLU A 118 -1.71 -13.65 -4.29
CA GLU A 118 -0.49 -14.25 -4.85
C GLU A 118 0.62 -14.33 -3.80
N ILE A 119 0.62 -13.39 -2.84
CA ILE A 119 1.60 -13.32 -1.74
C ILE A 119 1.28 -14.34 -0.64
N ILE A 120 0.00 -14.57 -0.35
CA ILE A 120 -0.41 -15.50 0.72
C ILE A 120 -0.21 -16.96 0.32
N ARG A 121 0.00 -17.24 -0.97
CA ARG A 121 0.15 -18.59 -1.52
C ARG A 121 1.60 -19.05 -1.70
N SER A 122 2.59 -18.21 -1.42
CA SER A 122 4.03 -18.54 -1.48
C SER A 122 4.54 -19.10 -0.17
#